data_AF-A0A963RK27-F1
#
_entry.id   AF-A0A963RK27-F1
#
_cell.length_a   1.000
_cell.length_b   1.000
_cell.length_c   1.000
_cell.angle_alpha   90.00
_cell.angle_beta   90.00
_cell.angle_gamma   90.00
#
_symmetry.space_group_name_H-M   'P 1'
#
loop_
_entity.id
_entity.type
_entity.pdbx_description
1 polymer ?
#
loop_
_entity_poly.entity_id
_entity_poly.type
_entity_poly.pdbx_seq_one_letter_code
_entity_poly.pdbx_strand_id
1 'polypeptide(L)' 'MGRWPWEPAMSTREQALFRARRLLGVEARASRAEIIAAHRRLVAMVHPDKGGTNSQVHEANSARDLLLAELPAGVE' A
#
# COMPACT_ATOMS: atom_id res chain seq x y z
N MET A 1 25.85 -13.26 -8.88
CA MET A 1 24.78 -13.24 -9.89
C MET A 1 24.38 -11.78 -10.11
N GLY A 2 24.82 -11.17 -11.21
CA GLY A 2 24.51 -9.78 -11.55
C GLY A 2 23.25 -9.72 -12.42
N ARG A 3 22.45 -8.65 -12.26
CA ARG A 3 21.27 -8.42 -13.10
C ARG A 3 21.70 -8.18 -14.55
N TRP A 4 20.93 -8.71 -15.49
CA TRP A 4 21.19 -8.56 -16.92
C TRP A 4 20.78 -7.17 -17.42
N PRO A 5 21.48 -6.60 -18.41
CA PRO A 5 21.25 -5.23 -18.88
C PRO A 5 19.90 -5.00 -19.58
N TRP A 6 19.12 -6.05 -19.86
CA TRP A 6 17.75 -5.97 -20.40
C TRP A 6 16.67 -6.31 -19.37
N GLU A 7 17.04 -6.55 -18.10
CA GLU A 7 16.05 -6.81 -17.06
C GLU A 7 15.31 -5.49 -16.76
N PRO A 8 14.00 -5.40 -17.04
CA PRO A 8 13.27 -4.17 -16.76
C PRO A 8 13.30 -3.94 -15.26
N ALA A 9 13.87 -2.80 -14.85
CA ALA A 9 13.72 -2.34 -13.48
C ALA A 9 12.22 -2.16 -13.21
N MET A 10 11.75 -2.57 -12.01
CA MET A 10 10.37 -2.33 -11.60
C MET A 10 10.02 -0.87 -11.87
N SER A 11 8.92 -0.65 -12.58
CA SER A 11 8.44 0.70 -12.89
C SER A 11 8.24 1.48 -11.59
N THR A 12 8.37 2.81 -11.63
CA THR A 12 8.11 3.67 -10.45
C THR A 12 6.75 3.36 -9.81
N ARG A 13 5.76 3.01 -10.63
CA ARG A 13 4.42 2.58 -10.20
C ARG A 13 4.45 1.24 -9.46
N GLU A 14 5.12 0.22 -9.99
CA GLU A 14 5.24 -1.10 -9.35
C GLU A 14 5.95 -1.00 -7.99
N GLN A 15 6.99 -0.18 -7.90
CA GLN A 15 7.69 0.09 -6.64
C GLN A 15 6.77 0.80 -5.63
N ALA A 16 5.94 1.75 -6.08
CA ALA A 16 4.97 2.43 -5.23
C ALA A 16 3.90 1.46 -4.70
N LEU A 17 3.37 0.59 -5.56
CA LEU A 17 2.41 -0.45 -5.18
C LEU A 17 3.01 -1.43 -4.18
N PHE A 18 4.26 -1.85 -4.40
CA PHE A 18 4.98 -2.72 -3.46
C PHE A 18 5.14 -2.07 -2.08
N ARG A 19 5.54 -0.80 -2.03
CA ARG A 19 5.66 -0.06 -0.76
C ARG A 19 4.30 0.09 -0.07
N ALA A 20 3.24 0.42 -0.80
CA ALA A 20 1.89 0.55 -0.25
C ALA A 20 1.36 -0.77 0.34
N ARG A 21 1.56 -1.89 -0.36
CA ARG A 21 1.22 -3.24 0.13
C ARG A 21 1.96 -3.57 1.42
N ARG A 22 3.27 -3.31 1.44
CA ARG A 22 4.11 -3.54 2.61
C ARG A 22 3.72 -2.66 3.79
N LEU A 23 3.33 -1.41 3.54
CA LEU A 23 2.88 -0.49 4.59
C LEU A 23 1.58 -0.96 5.23
N LEU A 24 0.59 -1.36 4.42
CA LEU A 24 -0.68 -1.89 4.94
C LEU A 24 -0.58 -3.34 5.44
N GLY A 25 0.49 -4.06 5.11
CA GLY A 25 0.64 -5.48 5.44
C GLY A 25 -0.35 -6.36 4.66
N VAL A 26 -0.58 -6.05 3.39
CA VAL A 26 -1.50 -6.78 2.51
C VAL A 26 -0.77 -7.44 1.35
N GLU A 27 -1.32 -8.56 0.88
CA GLU A 27 -0.79 -9.32 -0.25
C GLU A 27 -0.99 -8.62 -1.60
N ALA A 28 -0.29 -9.07 -2.63
CA ALA A 28 -0.40 -8.51 -3.98
C ALA A 28 -1.81 -8.65 -4.58
N ARG A 29 -2.55 -9.66 -4.14
CA ARG A 29 -3.91 -10.01 -4.59
C ARG A 29 -5.00 -9.58 -3.60
N ALA A 30 -4.66 -8.73 -2.63
CA ALA A 30 -5.59 -8.32 -1.60
C ALA A 30 -6.84 -7.66 -2.18
N SER A 31 -8.00 -8.10 -1.71
CA SER A 31 -9.29 -7.56 -2.12
C SER A 31 -9.50 -6.15 -1.56
N ARG A 32 -10.49 -5.44 -2.11
CA ARG A 32 -10.92 -4.12 -1.60
C ARG A 32 -11.18 -4.15 -0.09
N ALA A 33 -11.88 -5.17 0.38
CA ALA A 33 -12.20 -5.34 1.80
C ALA A 33 -10.94 -5.48 2.68
N GLU A 34 -9.95 -6.24 2.22
CA GLU A 34 -8.69 -6.46 2.94
C GLU A 34 -7.87 -5.17 3.03
N ILE A 35 -7.79 -4.40 1.94
CA ILE A 35 -7.10 -3.10 1.91
C ILE A 35 -7.74 -2.13 2.92
N ILE A 36 -9.08 -2.05 2.95
CA ILE A 36 -9.80 -1.17 3.90
C ILE A 36 -9.60 -1.64 5.34
N ALA A 37 -9.68 -2.94 5.60
CA ALA A 37 -9.48 -3.49 6.94
C ALA A 37 -8.05 -3.23 7.46
N ALA A 38 -7.05 -3.45 6.60
CA ALA A 38 -5.65 -3.18 6.90
C ALA A 38 -5.39 -1.69 7.16
N HIS A 39 -5.92 -0.82 6.31
CA HIS A 39 -5.84 0.63 6.50
C HIS A 39 -6.43 1.08 7.84
N ARG A 40 -7.62 0.59 8.21
CA ARG A 40 -8.25 0.93 9.50
C ARG A 40 -7.39 0.51 10.69
N ARG A 41 -6.78 -0.68 10.62
CA ARG A 41 -5.84 -1.17 11.65
C ARG A 41 -4.61 -0.28 11.74
N LEU A 42 -4.01 0.07 10.60
CA LEU A 42 -2.83 0.92 10.56
C LEU A 42 -3.11 2.32 11.12
N VAL A 43 -4.17 2.98 10.66
CA VAL A 43 -4.56 4.32 11.15
C VAL A 43 -4.80 4.30 12.67
N ALA A 44 -5.45 3.25 13.19
CA ALA A 44 -5.67 3.12 14.62
C ALA A 44 -4.36 2.97 15.43
N MET A 45 -3.27 2.51 14.81
CA MET A 45 -1.94 2.42 15.43
C MET A 45 -1.12 3.70 15.29
N VAL A 46 -1.22 4.38 14.14
CA VAL A 46 -0.41 5.58 13.84
C VAL A 46 -1.12 6.91 14.12
N HIS A 47 -2.29 6.87 14.75
CA HIS A 47 -3.04 8.06 15.12
C HIS A 47 -2.24 8.91 16.13
N PRO A 48 -2.23 10.26 16.02
CA PRO A 48 -1.52 11.14 16.95
C PRO A 48 -1.92 10.91 18.42
N ASP A 49 -3.21 10.67 18.69
CA ASP A 49 -3.72 10.39 20.04
C ASP A 49 -3.14 9.11 20.67
N LYS A 50 -2.54 8.22 19.86
CA LYS A 50 -1.90 6.98 20.33
C LYS A 50 -0.38 6.98 20.16
N GLY A 51 0.21 8.17 19.98
CA GLY A 51 1.66 8.33 19.85
C GLY A 51 2.20 8.23 18.43
N GLY A 52 1.33 8.22 17.41
CA GLY A 52 1.74 8.37 16.02
C GLY A 52 1.77 9.83 15.57
N THR A 53 1.72 10.07 14.26
CA THR A 53 1.81 11.40 13.67
C THR A 53 0.81 11.57 12.53
N ASN A 54 0.42 12.82 12.28
CA ASN A 54 -0.44 13.15 11.15
C ASN A 54 0.19 12.72 9.80
N SER A 55 1.53 12.76 9.69
CA SER A 55 2.25 12.30 8.50
C SER A 55 2.09 10.79 8.28
N GLN A 56 2.14 9.96 9.33
CA GLN A 56 1.91 8.51 9.20
C GLN A 56 0.47 8.18 8.81
N VAL A 57 -0.50 8.95 9.32
CA VAL A 57 -1.91 8.81 8.89
C VAL A 57 -2.05 9.17 7.41
N HIS A 58 -1.41 10.25 6.96
CA HIS A 58 -1.37 10.61 5.55
C HIS A 58 -0.73 9.53 4.69
N GLU A 59 0.39 8.94 5.12
CA GLU A 59 1.05 7.86 4.40
C GLU A 59 0.12 6.63 4.27
N ALA A 60 -0.58 6.26 5.34
CA ALA A 60 -1.57 5.19 5.34
C ALA A 60 -2.76 5.48 4.40
N ASN A 61 -3.21 6.72 4.31
CA ASN A 61 -4.25 7.16 3.37
C ASN A 61 -3.76 7.03 1.92
N SER A 62 -2.59 7.58 1.62
CA SER A 62 -2.01 7.52 0.26
C SER A 62 -1.77 6.08 -0.19
N ALA A 63 -1.32 5.19 0.70
CA ALA A 63 -1.16 3.78 0.38
C ALA A 63 -2.51 3.10 0.06
N ARG A 64 -3.56 3.37 0.86
CA ARG A 64 -4.91 2.87 0.58
C ARG A 64 -5.38 3.32 -0.80
N ASP A 65 -5.30 4.63 -1.07
CA ASP A 65 -5.84 5.21 -2.29
C ASP A 65 -5.12 4.68 -3.53
N LEU A 66 -3.78 4.51 -3.45
CA LEU A 66 -2.99 3.91 -4.51
C LEU A 66 -3.40 2.46 -4.81
N LEU A 67 -3.63 1.64 -3.78
CA LEU A 67 -4.00 0.24 -3.96
C LEU A 67 -5.43 0.08 -4.48
N LEU A 68 -6.35 0.94 -4.03
CA LEU A 68 -7.72 0.95 -4.53
C LEU A 68 -7.79 1.36 -6.00
N ALA A 69 -6.93 2.31 -6.43
CA ALA A 69 -6.83 2.70 -7.83
C ALA A 69 -6.24 1.61 -8.74
N GLU A 70 -5.50 0.66 -8.16
CA GLU A 70 -4.94 -0.50 -8.89
C GLU A 70 -5.94 -1.65 -9.04
N LEU A 71 -6.98 -1.70 -8.21
CA LEU A 71 -7.97 -2.77 -8.32
C LEU A 71 -8.71 -2.64 -9.66
N PRO A 72 -8.86 -3.75 -10.41
CA PRO A 72 -9.69 -3.74 -11.61
C PRO A 72 -11.12 -3.36 -11.24
N ALA A 73 -11.78 -2.56 -12.08
CA ALA A 73 -13.09 -1.95 -11.80
C ALA A 73 -14.28 -2.93 -11.65
N GLY A 74 -14.04 -4.21 -11.38
CA GLY A 74 -15.08 -5.25 -11.26
C GLY A 74 -14.72 -6.44 -10.36
N VAL A 75 -13.78 -6.29 -9.42
CA VAL A 75 -13.55 -7.30 -8.38
C VAL A 75 -14.35 -6.94 -7.13
N GLU A 76 -15.59 -7.43 -7.08
CA GLU A 76 -16.40 -7.49 -5.86
C GLU A 76 -15.94 -8.64 -4.95
#